data_AF-A0A7W1BUI5-F1
#
_entry.id   AF-A0A7W1BUI5-F1
#
_cell.length_a   1.000
_cell.length_b   1.000
_cell.length_c   1.000
_cell.angle_alpha   90.00
_cell.angle_beta   90.00
_cell.angle_gamma   90.00
#
_symmetry.space_group_name_H-M   'P 1'
#
loop_
_entity.id
_entity.type
_entity.pdbx_description
1 polymer ?
#
loop_
_entity_poly.entity_id
_entity_poly.type
_entity_poly.pdbx_seq_one_letter_code
_entity_poly.pdbx_strand_id
1 'polypeptide(L)'
;MAILGIPSGVIVQRIGARSTMLLSDFARAPILASIPLLHSAGMLSFPLLLGLVALLGCFMPPYYASQRTILPELVGEDERMMSQGNSLIEGGTAFSALIGPALAGLLIPFIGAPNVLYVDAATYFVAFVLVLAFVPRRKALVASMRPKVLSGVRFLLGDKPLVPLAAVVVAFGFFMPGVSAGLPVYAFTEFDGSARIAGLFYAAVSAGALVGSLV
;
A
#
# COMPACT_ATOMS: atom_id res chain seq x y z
N MET A 1 -8.98 -0.62 1.49
CA MET A 1 -8.29 -0.82 2.79
C MET A 1 -9.24 -1.13 3.93
N ALA A 2 -10.29 -0.33 4.16
CA ALA A 2 -11.16 -0.46 5.36
C ALA A 2 -11.79 -1.85 5.57
N ILE A 3 -12.32 -2.49 4.52
CA ILE A 3 -13.02 -3.78 4.63
C ILE A 3 -12.06 -4.94 4.97
N LEU A 4 -10.85 -4.90 4.39
CA LEU A 4 -9.84 -5.95 4.57
C LEU A 4 -8.87 -5.69 5.72
N GLY A 5 -8.86 -4.48 6.30
CA GLY A 5 -8.03 -4.12 7.45
C GLY A 5 -8.36 -4.90 8.73
N ILE A 6 -9.62 -5.31 8.86
CA ILE A 6 -10.09 -6.12 9.98
C ILE A 6 -9.57 -7.57 9.92
N PRO A 7 -9.78 -8.34 8.82
CA PRO A 7 -9.23 -9.68 8.72
C PRO A 7 -7.70 -9.66 8.63
N SER A 8 -7.10 -8.59 8.10
CA SER A 8 -5.65 -8.49 8.01
C SER A 8 -4.95 -8.47 9.38
N GLY A 9 -5.51 -7.77 10.37
CA GLY A 9 -4.98 -7.79 11.74
C GLY A 9 -5.02 -9.18 12.39
N VAL A 10 -6.07 -9.98 12.10
CA VAL A 10 -6.17 -11.36 12.59
C VAL A 10 -5.13 -12.26 11.93
N ILE A 11 -4.89 -12.08 10.62
CA ILE A 11 -3.87 -12.83 9.88
C ILE A 11 -2.49 -12.53 10.48
N VAL A 12 -2.13 -11.25 10.63
CA VAL A 12 -0.84 -10.83 11.19
C VAL A 12 -0.63 -11.39 12.60
N GLN A 13 -1.65 -11.38 13.45
CA GLN A 13 -1.57 -11.95 14.80
C GLN A 13 -1.39 -13.48 14.80
N ARG A 14 -1.96 -14.20 13.81
CA ARG A 14 -1.88 -15.66 13.75
C ARG A 14 -0.58 -16.19 13.16
N ILE A 15 -0.13 -15.63 12.05
CA ILE A 15 1.05 -16.13 11.31
C ILE A 15 2.32 -15.29 11.56
N GLY A 16 2.18 -14.14 12.23
CA GLY A 16 3.26 -13.20 12.53
C GLY A 16 3.48 -12.16 11.42
N ALA A 17 4.03 -11.01 11.80
CA ALA A 17 4.31 -9.90 10.87
C ALA A 17 5.25 -10.33 9.74
N ARG A 18 6.38 -10.99 10.08
CA ARG A 18 7.35 -11.48 9.08
C ARG A 18 6.71 -12.42 8.06
N SER A 19 5.97 -13.43 8.51
CA SER A 19 5.36 -14.42 7.60
C SER A 19 4.31 -13.78 6.68
N THR A 20 3.58 -12.79 7.21
CA THR A 20 2.57 -12.06 6.43
C THR A 20 3.22 -11.20 5.34
N MET A 21 4.34 -10.52 5.66
CA MET A 21 5.11 -9.76 4.66
C MET A 21 5.64 -10.68 3.57
N LEU A 22 6.29 -11.79 3.95
CA LEU A 22 6.81 -12.78 3.01
C LEU A 22 5.72 -13.35 2.09
N LEU A 23 4.57 -13.74 2.64
CA LEU A 23 3.47 -14.27 1.84
C LEU A 23 2.91 -13.22 0.87
N SER A 24 2.83 -11.96 1.31
CA SER A 24 2.33 -10.86 0.49
C SER A 24 3.28 -10.56 -0.66
N ASP A 25 4.58 -10.42 -0.40
CA ASP A 25 5.58 -10.11 -1.42
C ASP A 25 5.71 -11.27 -2.43
N PHE A 26 5.73 -12.50 -1.93
CA PHE A 26 5.78 -13.70 -2.75
C PHE A 26 4.53 -13.87 -3.63
N ALA A 27 3.34 -13.51 -3.14
CA ALA A 27 2.11 -13.59 -3.93
C ALA A 27 2.00 -12.44 -4.95
N ARG A 28 2.39 -11.22 -4.57
CA ARG A 28 2.27 -10.05 -5.44
C ARG A 28 3.21 -10.09 -6.65
N ALA A 29 4.44 -10.59 -6.49
CA ALA A 29 5.40 -10.69 -7.58
C ALA A 29 4.85 -11.44 -8.82
N PRO A 30 4.35 -12.70 -8.72
CA PRO A 30 3.78 -13.41 -9.86
C PRO A 30 2.46 -12.82 -10.34
N ILE A 31 1.61 -12.31 -9.45
CA ILE A 31 0.34 -11.67 -9.86
C ILE A 31 0.64 -10.44 -10.73
N LEU A 32 1.59 -9.62 -10.32
CA LEU A 32 1.98 -8.42 -11.06
C LEU A 32 2.69 -8.77 -12.37
N ALA A 33 3.59 -9.75 -12.38
CA ALA A 33 4.24 -10.25 -13.58
C ALA A 33 3.25 -10.89 -14.58
N SER A 34 2.12 -11.42 -14.11
CA SER A 34 1.10 -12.00 -14.98
C SER A 34 0.40 -10.95 -15.86
N ILE A 35 0.32 -9.68 -15.43
CA ILE A 35 -0.32 -8.60 -16.18
C ILE A 35 0.37 -8.36 -17.55
N PRO A 36 1.68 -8.05 -17.63
CA PRO A 36 2.36 -7.86 -18.90
C PRO A 36 2.44 -9.16 -19.73
N LEU A 37 2.50 -10.34 -19.09
CA LEU A 37 2.43 -11.63 -19.79
C LEU A 37 1.09 -11.79 -20.52
N LEU A 38 -0.03 -11.58 -19.82
CA LEU A 38 -1.36 -11.64 -20.42
C LEU A 38 -1.59 -10.56 -21.47
N HIS A 39 -0.99 -9.38 -21.28
CA HIS A 39 -1.06 -8.29 -22.25
C HIS A 39 -0.37 -8.66 -23.56
N SER A 40 0.87 -9.18 -23.48
CA SER A 40 1.62 -9.61 -24.67
C SER A 40 1.00 -10.82 -25.38
N ALA A 41 0.30 -11.69 -24.65
CA ALA A 41 -0.48 -12.79 -25.21
C ALA A 41 -1.81 -12.36 -25.85
N GLY A 42 -2.20 -11.08 -25.76
CA GLY A 42 -3.50 -10.59 -26.24
C GLY A 42 -4.70 -11.11 -25.45
N MET A 43 -4.49 -11.73 -24.30
CA MET A 43 -5.53 -12.34 -23.45
C MET A 43 -5.98 -11.41 -22.31
N LEU A 44 -5.32 -10.27 -22.12
CA LEU A 44 -5.66 -9.32 -21.07
C LEU A 44 -6.92 -8.53 -21.44
N SER A 45 -8.04 -8.93 -20.84
CA SER A 45 -9.28 -8.16 -20.88
C SER A 45 -9.34 -7.14 -19.74
N PHE A 46 -10.08 -6.05 -19.92
CA PHE A 46 -10.27 -5.03 -18.89
C PHE A 46 -10.86 -5.62 -17.57
N PRO A 47 -11.87 -6.51 -17.59
CA PRO A 47 -12.35 -7.17 -16.38
C PRO A 47 -11.27 -8.01 -15.68
N LEU A 48 -10.41 -8.70 -16.45
CA LEU A 48 -9.33 -9.51 -15.89
C LEU A 48 -8.27 -8.62 -15.22
N LEU A 49 -7.92 -7.49 -15.84
CA LEU A 49 -7.03 -6.49 -15.25
C LEU A 49 -7.59 -5.98 -13.92
N LEU A 50 -8.87 -5.62 -13.86
CA LEU A 50 -9.51 -5.20 -12.62
C LEU A 50 -9.46 -6.30 -11.55
N GLY A 51 -9.68 -7.56 -11.92
CA GLY A 51 -9.56 -8.70 -11.02
C GLY A 51 -8.15 -8.87 -10.45
N LEU A 52 -7.11 -8.76 -11.28
CA LEU A 52 -5.70 -8.86 -10.87
C LEU A 52 -5.30 -7.69 -9.95
N VAL A 53 -5.70 -6.46 -10.28
CA VAL A 53 -5.42 -5.28 -9.45
C VAL A 53 -6.18 -5.36 -8.12
N ALA A 54 -7.44 -5.82 -8.13
CA ALA A 54 -8.19 -6.06 -6.90
C ALA A 54 -7.50 -7.12 -6.02
N LEU A 55 -7.02 -8.20 -6.62
CA LEU A 55 -6.28 -9.25 -5.92
C LEU A 55 -4.98 -8.72 -5.30
N LEU A 56 -4.19 -7.92 -6.04
CA LEU A 56 -3.01 -7.22 -5.49
C LEU A 56 -3.39 -6.34 -4.29
N GLY A 57 -4.50 -5.60 -4.42
CA GLY A 57 -5.05 -4.75 -3.36
C GLY A 57 -5.42 -5.51 -2.09
N CYS A 58 -5.77 -6.79 -2.18
CA CYS A 58 -6.07 -7.62 -1.00
C CYS A 58 -4.86 -7.87 -0.10
N PHE A 59 -3.65 -7.87 -0.67
CA PHE A 59 -2.42 -8.08 0.09
C PHE A 59 -1.89 -6.80 0.74
N MET A 60 -2.32 -5.61 0.31
CA MET A 60 -1.88 -4.33 0.88
C MET A 60 -2.22 -4.14 2.36
N PRO A 61 -3.48 -4.29 2.82
CA PRO A 61 -3.82 -4.14 4.23
C PRO A 61 -3.01 -5.02 5.20
N PRO A 62 -2.81 -6.33 4.96
CA PRO A 62 -1.99 -7.16 5.84
C PRO A 62 -0.51 -6.80 5.82
N TYR A 63 0.01 -6.34 4.68
CA TYR A 63 1.38 -5.87 4.60
C TYR A 63 1.61 -4.61 5.44
N TYR A 64 0.75 -3.59 5.30
CA TYR A 64 0.83 -2.36 6.11
C TYR A 64 0.68 -2.64 7.61
N ALA A 65 -0.25 -3.51 7.99
CA ALA A 65 -0.40 -3.94 9.38
C ALA A 65 0.88 -4.61 9.89
N SER A 66 1.49 -5.47 9.08
CA SER A 66 2.74 -6.15 9.43
C SER A 66 3.90 -5.17 9.59
N GLN A 67 4.05 -4.17 8.73
CA GLN A 67 5.11 -3.16 8.85
C GLN A 67 5.03 -2.39 10.17
N ARG A 68 3.81 -2.09 10.65
CA ARG A 68 3.62 -1.42 11.95
C ARG A 68 3.82 -2.35 13.14
N THR A 69 3.51 -3.64 13.00
CA THR A 69 3.72 -4.65 14.05
C THR A 69 5.18 -5.10 14.15
N ILE A 70 5.93 -5.15 13.03
CA ILE A 70 7.30 -5.63 13.01
C ILE A 70 8.27 -4.68 13.70
N LEU A 71 7.96 -3.38 13.67
CA LEU A 71 8.79 -2.36 14.31
C LEU A 71 8.96 -2.59 15.82
N PRO A 72 7.88 -2.63 16.65
CA PRO A 72 8.01 -2.93 18.07
C PRO A 72 8.54 -4.34 18.33
N GLU A 73 8.29 -5.31 17.43
CA GLU A 73 8.92 -6.64 17.52
C GLU A 73 10.44 -6.60 17.36
N LEU A 74 11.01 -5.63 16.63
CA LEU A 74 12.45 -5.52 16.38
C LEU A 74 13.16 -4.68 17.45
N VAL A 75 12.59 -3.53 17.83
CA VAL A 75 13.24 -2.55 18.72
C VAL A 75 12.78 -2.62 20.18
N GLY A 76 11.72 -3.38 20.48
CA GLY A 76 11.15 -3.44 21.84
C GLY A 76 10.40 -2.15 22.21
N GLU A 77 10.39 -1.82 23.50
CA GLU A 77 9.71 -0.64 24.07
C GLU A 77 10.61 0.61 24.15
N ASP A 78 11.77 0.60 23.47
CA ASP A 78 12.64 1.78 23.41
C ASP A 78 11.98 2.87 22.54
N GLU A 79 11.44 3.90 23.20
CA GLU A 79 10.72 4.99 22.55
C GLU A 79 11.57 5.73 21.50
N ARG A 80 12.88 5.86 21.71
CA ARG A 80 13.77 6.55 20.75
C ARG A 80 13.93 5.70 19.49
N MET A 81 14.16 4.40 19.65
CA MET A 81 14.28 3.49 18.50
C MET A 81 12.95 3.30 17.77
N MET A 82 11.82 3.30 18.49
CA MET A 82 10.48 3.28 17.89
C MET A 82 10.22 4.54 17.07
N SER A 83 10.55 5.73 17.60
CA SER A 83 10.41 6.99 16.87
C SER A 83 11.27 6.99 15.61
N GLN A 84 12.55 6.63 15.71
CA GLN A 84 13.46 6.56 14.56
C GLN A 84 12.98 5.58 13.50
N GLY A 85 12.58 4.37 13.90
CA GLY A 85 12.09 3.36 12.96
C GLY A 85 10.77 3.77 12.29
N ASN A 86 9.86 4.40 13.03
CA ASN A 86 8.62 4.92 12.45
C ASN A 86 8.90 6.05 11.45
N SER A 87 9.82 6.97 11.78
CA SER A 87 10.28 8.01 10.86
C SER A 87 10.90 7.45 9.58
N LEU A 88 11.65 6.34 9.67
CA LEU A 88 12.21 5.67 8.49
C LEU A 88 11.12 5.03 7.61
N ILE A 89 10.11 4.39 8.20
CA ILE A 89 9.00 3.78 7.46
C ILE A 89 8.15 4.85 6.77
N GLU A 90 7.76 5.90 7.49
CA GLU A 90 6.97 7.01 6.96
C GLU A 90 7.79 7.79 5.91
N GLY A 91 9.07 8.07 6.18
CA GLY A 91 9.98 8.72 5.24
C GLY A 91 10.16 7.92 3.95
N GLY A 92 10.32 6.59 4.05
CA GLY A 92 10.39 5.70 2.88
C GLY A 92 9.08 5.66 2.08
N THR A 93 7.93 5.73 2.77
CA THR A 93 6.61 5.80 2.13
C THR A 93 6.43 7.12 1.38
N ALA A 94 6.78 8.24 2.00
CA ALA A 94 6.75 9.56 1.37
C ALA A 94 7.70 9.66 0.18
N PHE A 95 8.92 9.13 0.33
CA PHE A 95 9.89 9.05 -0.76
C PHE A 95 9.37 8.23 -1.94
N SER A 96 8.78 7.07 -1.68
CA SER A 96 8.19 6.20 -2.71
C SER A 96 7.00 6.88 -3.40
N ALA A 97 6.15 7.59 -2.66
CA ALA A 97 5.01 8.32 -3.20
C ALA A 97 5.44 9.49 -4.11
N LEU A 98 6.58 10.13 -3.84
CA LEU A 98 7.12 11.22 -4.66
C LEU A 98 7.91 10.69 -5.87
N ILE A 99 8.84 9.78 -5.63
CA ILE A 99 9.80 9.31 -6.63
C ILE A 99 9.18 8.26 -7.56
N GLY A 100 8.21 7.47 -7.09
CA GLY A 100 7.56 6.42 -7.86
C GLY A 100 6.92 6.94 -9.16
N PRO A 101 5.99 7.92 -9.11
CA PRO A 101 5.40 8.51 -10.30
C PRO A 101 6.42 9.18 -11.23
N ALA A 102 7.44 9.85 -10.67
CA ALA A 102 8.50 10.49 -11.45
C ALA A 102 9.35 9.45 -12.22
N LEU A 103 9.75 8.36 -11.56
CA LEU A 103 10.47 7.25 -12.20
C LEU A 103 9.59 6.54 -13.23
N ALA A 104 8.31 6.33 -12.94
CA ALA A 104 7.38 5.73 -13.91
C ALA A 104 7.24 6.61 -15.16
N GLY A 105 7.04 7.92 -15.00
CA GLY A 105 6.95 8.87 -16.11
C GLY A 105 8.23 8.93 -16.94
N LEU A 106 9.39 8.72 -16.32
CA LEU A 106 10.67 8.63 -17.02
C LEU A 106 10.84 7.28 -17.73
N LEU A 107 10.57 6.16 -17.07
CA LEU A 107 10.86 4.81 -17.57
C LEU A 107 9.88 4.34 -18.65
N ILE A 108 8.58 4.66 -18.52
CA ILE A 108 7.54 4.19 -19.44
C ILE A 108 7.86 4.56 -20.91
N PRO A 109 8.31 5.79 -21.26
CA PRO A 109 8.71 6.12 -22.63
C PRO A 109 9.89 5.31 -23.20
N PHE A 110 10.84 4.90 -22.36
CA PHE A 110 12.05 4.21 -22.84
C PHE A 110 11.88 2.70 -22.95
N ILE A 111 11.27 2.08 -21.93
CA ILE A 111 11.15 0.62 -21.86
C ILE A 111 9.72 0.13 -22.07
N GLY A 112 8.72 1.02 -22.12
CA GLY A 112 7.31 0.67 -22.28
C GLY A 112 6.65 0.28 -20.96
N ALA A 113 5.34 0.54 -20.85
CA ALA A 113 4.56 0.23 -19.65
C ALA A 113 4.63 -1.25 -19.20
N PRO A 114 4.56 -2.26 -20.11
CA PRO A 114 4.66 -3.67 -19.69
C PRO A 114 5.99 -4.01 -19.02
N ASN A 115 7.11 -3.43 -19.49
CA ASN A 115 8.43 -3.70 -18.91
C ASN A 115 8.62 -3.01 -17.56
N VAL A 116 8.03 -1.84 -17.35
CA VAL A 116 7.98 -1.20 -16.03
C VAL A 116 7.26 -2.09 -15.02
N LEU A 117 6.19 -2.79 -15.41
CA LEU A 117 5.51 -3.75 -14.53
C LEU A 117 6.37 -4.97 -14.18
N TYR A 118 7.24 -5.45 -15.08
CA TYR A 118 8.22 -6.48 -14.74
C TYR A 118 9.26 -5.98 -13.74
N VAL A 119 9.73 -4.73 -13.89
CA VAL A 119 10.63 -4.11 -12.91
C VAL A 119 9.93 -4.03 -11.54
N ASP A 120 8.68 -3.59 -11.49
CA ASP A 120 7.91 -3.52 -10.24
C ASP A 120 7.69 -4.91 -9.62
N ALA A 121 7.39 -5.93 -10.43
CA ALA A 121 7.32 -7.32 -9.96
C ALA A 121 8.64 -7.83 -9.38
N ALA A 122 9.78 -7.44 -9.98
CA ALA A 122 11.10 -7.75 -9.46
C ALA A 122 11.35 -7.04 -8.11
N THR A 123 10.85 -5.81 -7.90
CA THR A 123 10.99 -5.12 -6.61
C THR A 123 10.28 -5.87 -5.47
N TYR A 124 9.10 -6.45 -5.72
CA TYR A 124 8.43 -7.32 -4.75
C TYR A 124 9.25 -8.56 -4.42
N PHE A 125 9.88 -9.18 -5.43
CA PHE A 125 10.75 -10.32 -5.19
C PHE A 125 12.00 -9.93 -4.40
N VAL A 126 12.60 -8.78 -4.69
CA VAL A 126 13.72 -8.24 -3.90
C VAL A 126 13.28 -7.96 -2.46
N ALA A 127 12.11 -7.37 -2.24
CA ALA A 127 11.54 -7.14 -0.92
C ALA A 127 11.37 -8.47 -0.15
N PHE A 128 10.84 -9.50 -0.81
CA PHE A 128 10.75 -10.84 -0.24
C PHE A 128 12.11 -11.37 0.24
N VAL A 129 13.14 -11.26 -0.59
CA VAL A 129 14.51 -11.70 -0.25
C VAL A 129 15.09 -10.89 0.91
N LEU A 130 14.90 -9.57 0.91
CA LEU A 130 15.37 -8.69 1.98
C LEU A 130 14.68 -9.01 3.32
N VAL A 131 13.37 -9.19 3.32
CA VAL A 131 12.62 -9.58 4.51
C VAL A 131 13.05 -10.97 4.99
N LEU A 132 13.30 -11.90 4.06
CA LEU A 132 13.74 -13.25 4.38
C LEU A 132 15.12 -13.24 5.05
N ALA A 133 16.05 -12.43 4.54
CA ALA A 133 17.44 -12.36 4.98
C ALA A 133 17.64 -11.53 6.25
N PHE A 134 17.01 -10.35 6.35
CA PHE A 134 17.32 -9.37 7.39
C PHE A 134 16.32 -9.34 8.54
N VAL A 135 15.09 -9.83 8.35
CA VAL A 135 14.11 -9.83 9.43
C VAL A 135 14.20 -11.14 10.19
N PRO A 136 14.62 -11.14 11.47
CA PRO A 136 14.70 -12.35 12.28
C PRO A 136 13.32 -12.95 12.51
N ARG A 137 13.27 -14.29 12.56
CA ARG A 137 12.05 -15.02 12.90
C ARG A 137 11.81 -14.96 14.40
N ARG A 138 11.08 -13.95 14.88
CA ARG A 138 10.52 -13.96 16.24
C ARG A 138 9.22 -14.77 16.27
N LYS A 139 8.98 -15.47 17.38
CA LYS A 139 7.64 -16.02 17.64
C LYS A 139 6.71 -14.83 17.75
N ALA A 140 5.60 -14.84 17.00
CA ALA A 140 4.52 -13.90 17.23
C ALA A 140 4.24 -13.91 18.75
N LEU A 141 4.18 -12.74 19.37
CA LEU A 141 3.68 -12.63 20.74
C LEU A 141 2.24 -13.12 20.67
N VAL A 142 2.03 -14.42 20.88
CA VAL A 142 0.71 -15.03 20.93
C VAL A 142 0.09 -14.51 22.22
N ALA A 143 -0.46 -13.31 22.18
CA ALA A 143 -1.43 -12.90 23.17
C ALA A 143 -2.54 -13.94 23.05
N SER A 144 -2.72 -14.74 24.10
CA SER A 144 -3.70 -15.82 24.24
C SER A 144 -5.17 -15.34 24.18
N MET A 145 -5.41 -14.14 23.67
CA MET A 145 -6.73 -13.58 23.48
C MET A 145 -7.26 -14.02 22.12
N ARG A 146 -8.39 -14.74 22.12
CA ARG A 146 -9.21 -14.91 20.92
C ARG A 146 -9.31 -13.56 20.20
N PRO A 147 -9.09 -13.48 18.88
CA PRO A 147 -9.18 -12.23 18.14
C PRO A 147 -10.62 -11.73 18.20
N LYS A 148 -10.93 -10.89 19.18
CA LYS A 148 -12.21 -10.22 19.27
C LYS A 148 -12.14 -8.97 18.40
N VAL A 149 -12.10 -9.19 17.10
CA VAL A 149 -12.29 -8.17 16.07
C VAL A 149 -13.51 -7.29 16.39
N LEU A 150 -14.60 -7.91 16.84
CA LEU A 150 -15.80 -7.20 17.26
C LEU A 150 -15.60 -6.34 18.50
N SER A 151 -14.65 -6.65 19.38
CA SER A 151 -14.33 -5.80 20.54
C SER A 151 -13.62 -4.52 20.13
N GLY A 152 -12.73 -4.55 19.15
CA GLY A 152 -12.08 -3.35 18.61
C GLY A 152 -13.08 -2.43 17.91
N VAL A 153 -13.96 -2.99 17.08
CA VAL A 153 -15.03 -2.23 16.40
C VAL A 153 -16.04 -1.69 17.41
N ARG A 154 -16.47 -2.50 18.39
CA ARG A 154 -17.39 -2.07 19.44
C ARG A 154 -16.78 -1.03 20.38
N PHE A 155 -15.46 -1.08 20.60
CA PHE A 155 -14.73 -0.06 21.36
C PHE A 155 -14.67 1.25 20.59
N LEU A 156 -14.28 1.22 19.31
CA LEU A 156 -14.27 2.39 18.42
C LEU A 156 -15.66 3.04 18.32
N LEU A 157 -16.72 2.23 18.23
CA LEU A 157 -18.11 2.69 18.18
C LEU A 157 -18.68 3.10 19.55
N GLY A 158 -18.02 2.69 20.64
CA GLY A 158 -18.44 3.01 22.00
C GLY A 158 -17.89 4.35 22.50
N ASP A 159 -16.77 4.81 21.94
CA ASP A 159 -16.10 6.04 22.37
C ASP A 159 -16.49 7.23 21.50
N LYS A 160 -17.27 8.17 22.06
CA LYS A 160 -17.87 9.32 21.36
C LYS A 160 -16.89 10.19 20.55
N PRO A 161 -15.64 10.45 20.97
CA PRO A 161 -14.69 11.22 20.16
C PRO A 161 -14.03 10.38 19.03
N LEU A 162 -13.96 9.05 19.16
CA LEU A 162 -13.30 8.19 18.17
C LEU A 162 -14.18 7.90 16.95
N VAL A 163 -15.50 7.89 17.12
CA VAL A 163 -16.46 7.66 16.02
C VAL A 163 -16.35 8.70 14.89
N PRO A 164 -16.42 10.02 15.14
CA PRO A 164 -16.29 11.01 14.07
C PRO A 164 -14.90 10.99 13.43
N LEU A 165 -13.84 10.73 14.21
CA LEU A 165 -12.49 10.60 13.69
C LEU A 165 -12.37 9.39 12.74
N ALA A 166 -12.89 8.23 13.15
CA ALA A 166 -12.92 7.03 12.31
C ALA A 166 -13.77 7.24 11.04
N ALA A 167 -14.90 7.94 11.15
CA ALA A 167 -15.74 8.27 10.01
C ALA A 167 -15.01 9.15 8.99
N VAL A 168 -14.28 10.17 9.45
CA VAL A 168 -13.45 11.02 8.58
C VAL A 168 -12.37 10.19 7.87
N VAL A 169 -11.66 9.32 8.60
CA VAL A 169 -10.60 8.47 8.02
C VAL A 169 -11.17 7.51 6.98
N VAL A 170 -12.32 6.87 7.25
CA VAL A 170 -12.98 5.97 6.31
C VAL A 170 -13.48 6.71 5.07
N ALA A 171 -14.13 7.85 5.26
CA ALA A 171 -14.63 8.67 4.16
C ALA A 171 -13.47 9.15 3.26
N PHE A 172 -12.40 9.66 3.87
CA PHE A 172 -11.22 10.12 3.15
C PHE A 172 -10.55 8.98 2.38
N GLY A 173 -10.37 7.82 3.01
CA GLY A 173 -9.78 6.63 2.39
C GLY A 173 -10.65 5.98 1.31
N PHE A 174 -11.94 6.28 1.27
CA PHE A 174 -12.85 5.83 0.21
C PHE A 174 -12.91 6.81 -0.96
N PHE A 175 -12.92 8.12 -0.67
CA PHE A 175 -13.15 9.15 -1.68
C PHE A 175 -11.88 9.50 -2.46
N MET A 176 -10.73 9.64 -1.79
CA MET A 176 -9.48 10.09 -2.42
C MET A 176 -8.95 9.16 -3.52
N PRO A 177 -8.99 7.82 -3.39
CA PRO A 177 -8.58 6.94 -4.48
C PRO A 177 -9.43 7.09 -5.74
N GLY A 178 -10.74 7.38 -5.59
CA GLY A 178 -11.65 7.63 -6.71
C GLY A 178 -11.29 8.91 -7.46
N VAL A 179 -10.99 9.99 -6.73
CA VAL A 179 -10.51 11.25 -7.31
C VAL A 179 -9.17 11.04 -8.03
N SER A 180 -8.23 10.35 -7.40
CA SER A 180 -6.90 10.06 -7.97
C SER A 180 -6.99 9.22 -9.24
N ALA A 181 -7.89 8.23 -9.30
CA ALA A 181 -8.09 7.40 -10.50
C ALA A 181 -8.84 8.13 -11.63
N GLY A 182 -9.74 9.06 -11.28
CA GLY A 182 -10.52 9.84 -12.25
C GLY A 182 -9.73 10.95 -12.93
N LEU A 183 -8.75 11.55 -12.24
CA LEU A 183 -7.97 12.69 -12.74
C LEU A 183 -7.23 12.42 -14.06
N PRO A 184 -6.52 11.28 -14.24
CA PRO A 184 -5.92 10.94 -15.53
C PRO A 184 -6.96 10.80 -16.63
N VAL A 185 -8.06 10.09 -16.37
CA VAL A 185 -9.12 9.87 -17.37
C VAL A 185 -9.72 11.21 -17.79
N TYR A 186 -10.04 12.07 -16.83
CA TYR A 186 -10.59 13.40 -17.07
C TYR A 186 -9.63 14.29 -17.88
N ALA A 187 -8.34 14.28 -17.55
CA ALA A 187 -7.32 15.00 -18.31
C ALA A 187 -7.18 14.47 -19.75
N PHE A 188 -7.31 13.16 -19.96
CA PHE A 188 -7.19 12.56 -21.29
C PHE A 188 -8.46 12.73 -22.14
N THR A 189 -9.66 12.77 -21.56
CA THR A 189 -10.93 12.89 -22.31
C THR A 189 -11.34 14.33 -22.62
N GLU A 190 -11.06 15.28 -21.72
CA GLU A 190 -11.51 16.67 -21.86
C GLU A 190 -10.40 17.63 -22.34
N PHE A 191 -9.13 17.27 -22.19
CA PHE A 191 -7.98 18.14 -22.53
C PHE A 191 -7.05 17.56 -23.60
N ASP A 192 -7.64 16.96 -24.64
CA ASP A 192 -6.96 16.59 -25.89
C ASP A 192 -5.74 15.65 -25.69
N GLY A 193 -5.78 14.81 -24.65
CA GLY A 193 -4.69 13.88 -24.32
C GLY A 193 -3.42 14.53 -23.77
N SER A 194 -3.49 15.78 -23.30
CA SER A 194 -2.32 16.50 -22.77
C SER A 194 -1.86 15.92 -21.43
N ALA A 195 -0.88 15.01 -21.49
CA ALA A 195 -0.18 14.45 -20.33
C ALA A 195 0.39 15.52 -19.38
N ARG A 196 0.61 16.75 -19.86
CA ARG A 196 1.05 17.89 -19.05
C ARG A 196 0.01 18.30 -18.01
N ILE A 197 -1.29 18.26 -18.35
CA ILE A 197 -2.38 18.69 -17.45
C ILE A 197 -2.62 17.63 -16.37
N ALA A 198 -2.56 16.35 -16.72
CA ALA A 198 -2.59 15.26 -15.74
C ALA A 198 -1.43 15.40 -14.73
N GLY A 199 -0.21 15.67 -15.22
CA GLY A 199 0.95 15.93 -14.36
C GLY A 199 0.76 17.15 -13.45
N LEU A 200 0.14 18.22 -13.95
CA LEU A 200 -0.14 19.43 -13.18
C LEU A 200 -1.13 19.18 -12.03
N PHE A 201 -2.15 18.34 -12.24
CA PHE A 201 -3.08 17.94 -11.18
C PHE A 201 -2.37 17.18 -10.05
N TYR A 202 -1.53 16.19 -10.39
CA TYR A 202 -0.75 15.49 -9.38
C TYR A 202 0.23 16.42 -8.66
N ALA A 203 0.89 17.33 -9.38
CA ALA A 203 1.77 18.32 -8.77
C ALA A 203 1.04 19.27 -7.81
N ALA A 204 -0.18 19.70 -8.14
CA ALA A 204 -1.01 20.53 -7.28
C ALA A 204 -1.42 19.81 -5.99
N VAL A 205 -1.79 18.52 -6.08
CA VAL A 205 -2.09 17.69 -4.90
C VAL A 205 -0.86 17.56 -4.01
N SER A 206 0.32 17.28 -4.58
CA SER A 206 1.57 17.19 -3.81
C SER A 206 1.98 18.53 -3.19
N ALA A 207 1.82 19.64 -3.90
CA ALA A 207 2.10 20.97 -3.38
C ALA A 207 1.15 21.33 -2.22
N GLY A 208 -0.14 21.02 -2.33
CA GLY A 208 -1.11 21.18 -1.25
C GLY A 208 -0.76 20.35 -0.02
N ALA A 209 -0.30 19.11 -0.21
CA ALA A 209 0.17 18.26 0.89
C ALA A 209 1.40 18.85 1.59
N LEU A 210 2.36 19.41 0.85
CA LEU A 210 3.53 20.10 1.41
C LEU A 210 3.13 21.33 2.22
N VAL A 211 2.28 22.20 1.67
CA VAL A 211 1.80 23.40 2.38
C VAL A 211 1.00 23.00 3.63
N GLY A 212 0.14 21.99 3.53
CA GLY A 212 -0.62 21.48 4.67
C GLY A 212 0.25 20.83 5.75
N SER A 213 1.43 20.31 5.40
CA SER A 213 2.37 19.76 6.40
C SER A 213 3.11 20.83 7.21
N LEU A 214 3.09 22.09 6.74
CA LEU A 214 3.75 23.22 7.40
C LEU A 214 2.82 23.99 8.36
N VAL A 215 1.51 23.72 8.35
CA VAL A 215 0.48 24.39 9.16
C VAL A 215 -0.06 23.41 10.19
#